data_AF-A0AAW4VVK7-F1
#
_entry.id   AF-A0AAW4VVK7-F1
#
_cell.length_a   1.000
_cell.length_b   1.000
_cell.length_c   1.000
_cell.angle_alpha   90.00
_cell.angle_beta   90.00
_cell.angle_gamma   90.00
#
_symmetry.space_group_name_H-M   'P 1'
#
loop_
_entity.id
_entity.type
_entity.pdbx_description
1 polymer ?
#
loop_
_entity_poly.entity_id
_entity_poly.type
_entity_poly.pdbx_seq_one_letter_code
_entity_poly.pdbx_strand_id
1 'polypeptide(L)'
;MPNTELKVVDMPMGTGKTTGMIHFMNTFSDRQYLFVTPYKTERERIQTECPALDFHIPTNERSRLDECHRFIKQGKNIATTHALFSYFNPETMDLLSRQHYTLIIDEEPDCIFDTLVVPQEDFHMLKSENYFKVSETNKQLQLNPEREYTGSIAGFSELYKLCDRHSFYLVDDLTAEPNRIGIIGVMNPEIFNCFDEIFILTYLFADSNYDCYCRFCRIPYAYYHIADNTLCEGKFDDTAFREQCKSLIRLYSGRLNFRPPVERNQRAVTLSKSFYQNASTQMLSRVRCNASNFIRNICHGRQTDTLWSTYADYKSTIQGGGCYSKSFVSCNCRATNAYRDRRILAYLLNLSPHPYLVRWLRHNNIDVNLKHFPLTMLLQWIFRSQIRDGKPIELYLPSARMREILSGYLAGEIC
;
A
#
# COMPACT_ATOMS: atom_id res chain seq x y z
N MET A 1 -14.29 14.32 -14.68
CA MET A 1 -13.11 14.44 -13.80
C MET A 1 -13.63 14.80 -12.41
N PRO A 2 -13.02 14.34 -11.33
CA PRO A 2 -13.49 14.68 -10.00
C PRO A 2 -13.25 16.15 -9.68
N ASN A 3 -14.22 16.79 -9.03
CA ASN A 3 -14.14 18.20 -8.64
C ASN A 3 -13.87 18.40 -7.15
N THR A 4 -14.02 17.34 -6.33
CA THR A 4 -13.80 17.41 -4.88
C THR A 4 -12.31 17.36 -4.57
N GLU A 5 -11.81 18.36 -3.85
CA GLU A 5 -10.42 18.42 -3.36
C GLU A 5 -10.21 17.46 -2.19
N LEU A 6 -9.14 16.66 -2.24
CA LEU A 6 -8.76 15.76 -1.15
C LEU A 6 -7.92 16.49 -0.11
N LYS A 7 -8.28 16.31 1.16
CA LYS A 7 -7.50 16.78 2.30
C LYS A 7 -6.55 15.67 2.75
N VAL A 8 -5.28 15.77 2.38
CA VAL A 8 -4.26 14.77 2.70
C VAL A 8 -3.64 15.08 4.05
N VAL A 9 -4.01 14.33 5.08
CA VAL A 9 -3.42 14.39 6.41
C VAL A 9 -2.14 13.54 6.41
N ASP A 10 -1.04 14.14 5.98
CA ASP A 10 0.28 13.51 5.83
C ASP A 10 1.10 13.68 7.11
N MET A 11 1.08 12.65 7.98
CA MET A 11 1.87 12.67 9.22
C MET A 11 2.42 11.28 9.54
N PRO A 12 3.52 11.16 10.29
CA PRO A 12 4.10 9.86 10.60
C PRO A 12 3.18 8.90 11.37
N MET A 13 3.46 7.60 11.28
CA MET A 13 2.74 6.58 12.05
C MET A 13 2.95 6.79 13.56
N GLY A 14 1.87 6.64 14.35
CA GLY A 14 1.95 6.76 15.81
C GLY A 14 1.89 8.20 16.36
N THR A 15 1.73 9.21 15.50
CA THR A 15 1.62 10.64 15.91
C THR A 15 0.19 11.09 16.21
N GLY A 16 -0.79 10.19 16.16
CA GLY A 16 -2.16 10.48 16.56
C GLY A 16 -3.13 10.91 15.44
N LYS A 17 -2.77 10.76 14.15
CA LYS A 17 -3.68 11.07 13.01
C LYS A 17 -5.12 10.62 13.21
N THR A 18 -5.32 9.31 13.43
CA THR A 18 -6.66 8.73 13.59
C THR A 18 -7.36 9.24 14.85
N THR A 19 -6.61 9.46 15.94
CA THR A 19 -7.16 10.06 17.17
C THR A 19 -7.61 11.51 16.94
N GLY A 20 -6.84 12.29 16.18
CA GLY A 20 -7.24 13.63 15.76
C GLY A 20 -8.51 13.63 14.92
N MET A 21 -8.63 12.68 13.98
CA MET A 21 -9.85 12.54 13.19
C MET A 21 -11.06 12.07 14.00
N ILE A 22 -10.86 11.25 15.03
CA ILE A 22 -11.92 10.90 15.99
C ILE A 22 -12.41 12.14 16.73
N HIS A 23 -11.48 13.01 17.17
CA HIS A 23 -11.84 14.28 17.79
C HIS A 23 -12.61 15.19 16.82
N PHE A 24 -12.14 15.31 15.58
CA PHE A 24 -12.83 16.04 14.51
C PHE A 24 -14.27 15.54 14.32
N MET A 25 -14.46 14.22 14.15
CA MET A 25 -15.79 13.63 13.95
C MET A 25 -16.72 13.87 15.15
N ASN A 26 -16.23 13.70 16.38
CA ASN A 26 -17.01 13.97 17.58
C ASN A 26 -17.36 15.46 17.76
N THR A 27 -16.51 16.37 17.26
CA THR A 27 -16.76 17.82 17.30
C THR A 27 -17.83 18.22 16.28
N PHE A 28 -17.77 17.66 15.08
CA PHE A 28 -18.75 17.88 14.01
C PHE A 28 -19.75 16.72 13.94
N SER A 29 -20.40 16.43 15.07
CA SER A 29 -21.25 15.25 15.23
C SER A 29 -22.57 15.29 14.44
N ASP A 30 -22.88 16.44 13.84
CA ASP A 30 -24.05 16.69 12.99
C ASP A 30 -23.86 16.16 11.55
N ARG A 31 -22.63 15.83 11.16
CA ARG A 31 -22.30 15.32 9.82
C ARG A 31 -22.49 13.80 9.70
N GLN A 32 -22.60 13.33 8.46
CA GLN A 32 -22.55 11.91 8.13
C GLN A 32 -21.14 11.51 7.70
N TYR A 33 -20.70 10.33 8.12
CA TYR A 33 -19.33 9.84 7.95
C TYR A 33 -19.29 8.44 7.35
N LEU A 34 -18.43 8.28 6.35
CA LEU A 34 -17.96 6.98 5.89
C LEU A 34 -16.47 6.87 6.24
N PHE A 35 -16.16 6.08 7.26
CA PHE A 35 -14.79 5.81 7.70
C PHE A 35 -14.30 4.50 7.06
N VAL A 36 -13.17 4.55 6.35
CA VAL A 36 -12.60 3.42 5.63
C VAL A 36 -11.19 3.17 6.17
N THR A 37 -10.88 1.93 6.55
CA THR A 37 -9.60 1.57 7.14
C THR A 37 -9.17 0.17 6.69
N PRO A 38 -7.88 -0.16 6.62
CA PRO A 38 -7.46 -1.53 6.31
C PRO A 38 -7.84 -2.56 7.39
N TYR A 39 -8.11 -2.17 8.64
CA TYR A 39 -8.26 -3.11 9.76
C TYR A 39 -9.69 -3.25 10.27
N LYS A 40 -10.04 -4.49 10.63
CA LYS A 40 -11.31 -4.76 11.31
C LYS A 40 -11.40 -4.08 12.67
N THR A 41 -10.32 -4.13 13.46
CA THR A 41 -10.23 -3.57 14.82
C THR A 41 -10.34 -2.06 14.83
N GLU A 42 -9.87 -1.38 13.79
CA GLU A 42 -9.93 0.08 13.75
C GLU A 42 -11.38 0.55 13.55
N ARG A 43 -12.20 -0.19 12.79
CA ARG A 43 -13.65 0.10 12.70
C ARG A 43 -14.36 -0.02 14.05
N GLU A 44 -14.02 -1.05 14.83
CA GLU A 44 -14.56 -1.25 16.19
C GLU A 44 -14.11 -0.13 17.14
N ARG A 45 -12.86 0.34 16.99
CA ARG A 45 -12.33 1.49 17.72
C ARG A 45 -13.11 2.77 17.39
N ILE A 46 -13.37 3.06 16.11
CA ILE A 46 -14.19 4.22 15.70
C ILE A 46 -15.59 4.13 16.31
N GLN A 47 -16.23 2.97 16.28
CA GLN A 47 -17.55 2.78 16.90
C GLN A 47 -17.52 3.04 18.42
N THR A 48 -16.43 2.64 19.10
CA THR A 48 -16.28 2.81 20.55
C THR A 48 -15.94 4.25 20.95
N GLU A 49 -15.05 4.92 20.20
CA GLU A 49 -14.56 6.27 20.51
C GLU A 49 -15.48 7.38 19.97
N CYS A 50 -16.46 7.04 19.13
CA CYS A 50 -17.49 7.96 18.61
C CYS A 50 -18.92 7.51 18.96
N PRO A 51 -19.29 7.34 20.24
CA PRO A 51 -20.56 6.73 20.63
C PRO A 51 -21.79 7.53 20.18
N ALA A 52 -21.69 8.87 20.14
CA ALA A 52 -22.79 9.75 19.72
C ALA A 52 -23.09 9.65 18.21
N LEU A 53 -22.10 9.24 17.41
CA LEU A 53 -22.24 9.09 15.96
C LEU A 53 -22.89 7.76 15.54
N ASP A 54 -23.05 6.80 16.45
CA ASP A 54 -23.71 5.51 16.17
C ASP A 54 -23.17 4.86 14.87
N PHE A 55 -21.86 4.61 14.79
CA PHE A 55 -21.24 3.98 13.62
C PHE A 55 -21.73 2.54 13.44
N HIS A 56 -22.10 2.20 12.20
CA HIS A 56 -22.50 0.86 11.78
C HIS A 56 -21.38 0.18 10.99
N ILE A 57 -21.12 -1.09 11.31
CA ILE A 57 -20.09 -1.89 10.66
C ILE A 57 -20.75 -2.97 9.83
N PRO A 58 -20.57 -3.00 8.49
CA PRO A 58 -21.03 -4.11 7.68
C PRO A 58 -20.31 -5.41 8.09
N THR A 59 -21.08 -6.39 8.56
CA THR A 59 -20.58 -7.68 9.06
C THR A 59 -21.20 -8.88 8.35
N ASN A 60 -22.34 -8.73 7.67
CA ASN A 60 -23.06 -9.79 6.98
C ASN A 60 -22.18 -10.50 5.93
N GLU A 61 -21.71 -11.71 6.25
CA GLU A 61 -20.79 -12.45 5.39
C GLU A 61 -21.39 -12.88 4.06
N ARG A 62 -22.73 -12.97 3.97
CA ARG A 62 -23.41 -13.33 2.72
C ARG A 62 -23.43 -12.18 1.73
N SER A 63 -23.59 -10.94 2.22
CA SER A 63 -23.50 -9.75 1.37
C SER A 63 -23.21 -8.49 2.20
N ARG A 64 -21.92 -8.21 2.39
CA ARG A 64 -21.47 -6.99 3.10
C ARG A 64 -21.79 -5.72 2.33
N LEU A 65 -21.81 -5.79 0.99
CA LEU A 65 -22.12 -4.64 0.14
C LEU A 65 -23.61 -4.25 0.26
N ASP A 66 -24.53 -5.22 0.21
CA ASP A 66 -25.97 -4.93 0.34
C ASP A 66 -26.32 -4.38 1.73
N GLU A 67 -25.64 -4.88 2.77
CA GLU A 67 -25.76 -4.31 4.12
C GLU A 67 -25.24 -2.87 4.18
N CYS A 68 -24.10 -2.59 3.54
CA CYS A 68 -23.57 -1.24 3.41
C CYS A 68 -24.58 -0.33 2.69
N HIS A 69 -25.17 -0.77 1.57
CA HIS A 69 -26.20 -0.04 0.84
C HIS A 69 -27.42 0.28 1.70
N ARG A 70 -27.87 -0.68 2.52
CA ARG A 70 -28.96 -0.46 3.46
C ARG A 70 -28.62 0.62 4.49
N PHE A 71 -27.41 0.62 5.04
CA PHE A 71 -26.97 1.67 5.97
C PHE A 71 -26.88 3.04 5.29
N ILE A 72 -26.37 3.10 4.05
CA ILE A 72 -26.33 4.35 3.26
C ILE A 72 -27.74 4.87 3.01
N LYS A 73 -28.68 4.01 2.59
CA LYS A 73 -30.11 4.36 2.39
C LYS A 73 -30.77 4.93 3.65
N GLN A 74 -30.30 4.52 4.83
CA GLN A 74 -30.78 4.99 6.13
C GLN A 74 -30.04 6.23 6.66
N GLY A 75 -29.03 6.73 5.93
CA GLY A 75 -28.22 7.87 6.36
C GLY A 75 -27.36 7.60 7.60
N LYS A 76 -26.97 6.34 7.82
CA LYS A 76 -26.18 5.93 9.00
C LYS A 76 -24.69 6.23 8.83
N ASN A 77 -24.00 6.56 9.91
CA ASN A 77 -22.54 6.60 9.91
C ASN A 77 -21.99 5.19 9.73
N ILE A 78 -20.97 5.00 8.88
CA ILE A 78 -20.47 3.68 8.49
C ILE A 78 -18.96 3.60 8.72
N ALA A 79 -18.51 2.53 9.37
CA ALA A 79 -17.10 2.18 9.45
C ALA A 79 -16.85 0.86 8.68
N THR A 80 -16.05 0.92 7.62
CA THR A 80 -15.85 -0.18 6.67
C THR A 80 -14.37 -0.40 6.36
N THR A 81 -14.06 -1.44 5.56
CA THR A 81 -12.69 -1.78 5.17
C THR A 81 -12.33 -1.30 3.78
N HIS A 82 -11.04 -1.08 3.51
CA HIS A 82 -10.51 -0.85 2.15
C HIS A 82 -10.98 -1.91 1.15
N ALA A 83 -11.01 -3.17 1.60
CA ALA A 83 -11.49 -4.27 0.78
C ALA A 83 -12.95 -4.08 0.35
N LEU A 84 -13.87 -3.72 1.27
CA LEU A 84 -15.26 -3.48 0.89
C LEU A 84 -15.41 -2.21 0.05
N PHE A 85 -14.64 -1.16 0.37
CA PHE A 85 -14.61 0.07 -0.41
C PHE A 85 -14.22 -0.17 -1.88
N SER A 86 -13.27 -1.08 -2.16
CA SER A 86 -12.91 -1.45 -3.54
C SER A 86 -14.00 -2.20 -4.33
N TYR A 87 -15.11 -2.58 -3.68
CA TYR A 87 -16.31 -3.13 -4.33
C TYR A 87 -17.41 -2.10 -4.54
N PHE A 88 -17.19 -0.83 -4.17
CA PHE A 88 -18.17 0.21 -4.44
C PHE A 88 -18.34 0.35 -5.96
N ASN A 89 -19.60 0.34 -6.36
CA ASN A 89 -20.05 0.22 -7.74
C ASN A 89 -21.01 1.37 -8.08
N PRO A 90 -21.53 1.46 -9.33
CA PRO A 90 -22.44 2.53 -9.70
C PRO A 90 -23.70 2.65 -8.83
N GLU A 91 -24.27 1.55 -8.34
CA GLU A 91 -25.37 1.59 -7.37
C GLU A 91 -24.93 2.26 -6.06
N THR A 92 -23.74 1.91 -5.56
CA THR A 92 -23.20 2.52 -4.34
C THR A 92 -23.02 4.03 -4.49
N MET A 93 -22.50 4.47 -5.64
CA MET A 93 -22.34 5.88 -5.98
C MET A 93 -23.69 6.62 -6.03
N ASP A 94 -24.71 6.03 -6.66
CA ASP A 94 -26.06 6.61 -6.69
C ASP A 94 -26.63 6.77 -5.28
N LEU A 95 -26.43 5.79 -4.40
CA LEU A 95 -26.89 5.89 -3.01
C LEU A 95 -26.14 6.95 -2.20
N LEU A 96 -24.81 7.02 -2.36
CA LEU A 96 -23.97 8.01 -1.67
C LEU A 96 -24.26 9.44 -2.13
N SER A 97 -24.44 9.65 -3.43
CA SER A 97 -24.70 10.98 -4.00
C SER A 97 -26.05 11.60 -3.58
N ARG A 98 -26.95 10.81 -3.00
CA ARG A 98 -28.22 11.27 -2.40
C ARG A 98 -28.09 11.63 -0.92
N GLN A 99 -26.89 11.54 -0.37
CA GLN A 99 -26.57 11.76 1.04
C GLN A 99 -25.39 12.75 1.13
N HIS A 100 -25.12 13.26 2.34
CA HIS A 100 -24.11 14.29 2.59
C HIS A 100 -22.93 13.73 3.38
N TYR A 101 -22.31 12.66 2.85
CA TYR A 101 -21.23 11.96 3.53
C TYR A 101 -19.90 12.72 3.43
N THR A 102 -19.20 12.78 4.56
CA THR A 102 -17.76 13.02 4.66
C THR A 102 -17.02 11.68 4.63
N LEU A 103 -16.09 11.52 3.70
CA LEU A 103 -15.24 10.34 3.57
C LEU A 103 -13.94 10.52 4.35
N ILE A 104 -13.60 9.57 5.22
CA ILE A 104 -12.30 9.50 5.90
C ILE A 104 -11.67 8.17 5.58
N ILE A 105 -10.51 8.19 4.91
CA ILE A 105 -9.74 7.02 4.53
C ILE A 105 -8.48 6.99 5.41
N ASP A 106 -8.40 6.02 6.30
CA ASP A 106 -7.23 5.73 7.12
C ASP A 106 -6.28 4.79 6.36
N GLU A 107 -5.04 5.25 6.11
CA GLU A 107 -4.04 4.66 5.20
C GLU A 107 -4.51 4.60 3.74
N GLU A 108 -3.60 4.81 2.79
CA GLU A 108 -3.94 4.81 1.36
C GLU A 108 -4.46 3.44 0.86
N PRO A 109 -5.60 3.39 0.16
CA PRO A 109 -6.06 2.18 -0.52
C PRO A 109 -5.30 1.97 -1.84
N ASP A 110 -5.35 0.76 -2.36
CA ASP A 110 -4.73 0.42 -3.65
C ASP A 110 -5.64 0.88 -4.80
N CYS A 111 -5.45 2.10 -5.30
CA CYS A 111 -6.24 2.65 -6.40
C CYS A 111 -5.70 2.31 -7.79
N ILE A 112 -4.45 1.90 -7.88
CA ILE A 112 -3.83 1.35 -9.08
C ILE A 112 -3.55 -0.12 -8.79
N PHE A 113 -4.28 -1.01 -9.46
CA PHE A 113 -4.14 -2.44 -9.32
C PHE A 113 -2.86 -2.93 -9.98
N ASP A 114 -2.33 -4.02 -9.42
CA ASP A 114 -1.22 -4.77 -9.99
C ASP A 114 -1.47 -5.09 -11.46
N THR A 115 -0.38 -5.23 -12.20
CA THR A 115 -0.46 -5.47 -13.64
C THR A 115 -1.09 -6.83 -13.92
N LEU A 116 -2.23 -6.84 -14.60
CA LEU A 116 -2.75 -8.05 -15.23
C LEU A 116 -1.82 -8.39 -16.40
N VAL A 117 -1.19 -9.56 -16.33
CA VAL A 117 -0.32 -10.06 -17.39
C VAL A 117 -1.08 -11.13 -18.15
N VAL A 118 -1.46 -10.82 -19.39
CA VAL A 118 -2.24 -11.73 -20.24
C VAL A 118 -1.39 -12.28 -21.39
N PRO A 119 -1.68 -13.48 -21.90
CA PRO A 119 -1.05 -13.97 -23.13
C PRO A 119 -1.36 -13.06 -24.31
N GLN A 120 -0.35 -12.78 -25.14
CA GLN A 120 -0.48 -11.89 -26.29
C GLN A 120 -1.49 -12.41 -27.32
N GLU A 121 -1.49 -13.71 -27.59
CA GLU A 121 -2.41 -14.35 -28.53
C GLU A 121 -3.88 -14.19 -28.09
N ASP A 122 -4.17 -14.45 -26.81
CA ASP A 122 -5.51 -14.28 -26.24
C ASP A 122 -5.98 -12.82 -26.31
N PHE A 123 -5.08 -11.87 -26.06
CA PHE A 123 -5.40 -10.45 -26.18
C PHE A 123 -5.74 -10.06 -27.61
N HIS A 124 -4.97 -10.52 -28.59
CA HIS A 124 -5.24 -10.23 -30.00
C HIS A 124 -6.53 -10.89 -30.48
N MET A 125 -6.80 -12.12 -30.06
CA MET A 125 -8.05 -12.82 -30.34
C MET A 125 -9.27 -12.06 -29.78
N LEU A 126 -9.26 -11.68 -28.51
CA LEU A 126 -10.40 -10.96 -27.92
C LEU A 126 -10.59 -9.57 -28.55
N LYS A 127 -9.48 -8.90 -28.91
CA LYS A 127 -9.53 -7.65 -29.67
C LYS A 127 -10.13 -7.86 -31.07
N SER A 128 -9.76 -8.91 -31.80
CA SER A 128 -10.30 -9.20 -33.14
C SER A 128 -11.77 -9.60 -33.11
N GLU A 129 -12.19 -10.32 -32.07
CA GLU A 129 -13.58 -10.70 -31.80
C GLU A 129 -14.43 -9.54 -31.22
N ASN A 130 -13.87 -8.32 -31.18
CA ASN A 130 -14.55 -7.08 -30.77
C ASN A 130 -15.10 -7.13 -29.33
N TYR A 131 -14.40 -7.81 -28.41
CA TYR A 131 -14.68 -7.74 -26.97
C TYR A 131 -14.31 -6.38 -26.38
N PHE A 132 -13.29 -5.72 -26.94
CA PHE A 132 -12.86 -4.38 -26.56
C PHE A 132 -12.10 -3.69 -27.70
N LYS A 133 -12.01 -2.37 -27.62
CA LYS A 133 -11.11 -1.54 -28.44
C LYS A 133 -10.04 -0.93 -27.55
N VAL A 134 -8.89 -0.56 -28.14
CA VAL A 134 -7.84 0.15 -27.42
C VAL A 134 -7.82 1.59 -27.94
N SER A 135 -8.01 2.53 -27.03
CA SER A 135 -7.93 3.97 -27.31
C SER A 135 -6.53 4.34 -27.78
N GLU A 136 -6.42 5.05 -28.90
CA GLU A 136 -5.14 5.52 -29.43
C GLU A 136 -4.55 6.65 -28.59
N THR A 137 -5.38 7.41 -27.87
CA THR A 137 -4.96 8.62 -27.14
C THR A 137 -4.32 8.33 -25.80
N ASN A 138 -4.87 7.36 -25.06
CA ASN A 138 -4.47 7.08 -23.67
C ASN A 138 -4.32 5.58 -23.38
N LYS A 139 -4.40 4.71 -24.41
CA LYS A 139 -4.25 3.26 -24.29
C LYS A 139 -5.31 2.57 -23.43
N GLN A 140 -6.42 3.24 -23.14
CA GLN A 140 -7.54 2.67 -22.39
C GLN A 140 -8.21 1.55 -23.19
N LEU A 141 -8.51 0.42 -22.52
CA LEU A 141 -9.36 -0.63 -23.04
C LEU A 141 -10.82 -0.20 -22.90
N GLN A 142 -11.47 0.08 -24.02
CA GLN A 142 -12.89 0.39 -24.13
C GLN A 142 -13.64 -0.90 -24.37
N LEU A 143 -14.23 -1.47 -23.32
CA LEU A 143 -14.97 -2.74 -23.41
C LEU A 143 -16.24 -2.57 -24.24
N ASN A 144 -16.59 -3.61 -24.99
CA ASN A 144 -17.83 -3.64 -25.76
C ASN A 144 -19.00 -4.03 -24.82
N PRO A 145 -19.99 -3.15 -24.60
CA PRO A 145 -21.11 -3.44 -23.69
C PRO A 145 -22.04 -4.54 -24.23
N GLU A 146 -22.00 -4.84 -25.52
CA GLU A 146 -22.81 -5.90 -26.14
C GLU A 146 -22.15 -7.28 -26.05
N ARG A 147 -20.91 -7.36 -25.51
CA ARG A 147 -20.15 -8.61 -25.39
C ARG A 147 -19.86 -8.90 -23.93
N GLU A 148 -20.54 -9.91 -23.41
CA GLU A 148 -20.21 -10.48 -22.11
C GLU A 148 -19.06 -11.49 -22.26
N TYR A 149 -18.04 -11.35 -21.42
CA TYR A 149 -16.94 -12.31 -21.35
C TYR A 149 -17.25 -13.41 -20.33
N THR A 150 -17.62 -14.60 -20.81
CA THR A 150 -17.91 -15.79 -19.98
C THR A 150 -16.75 -16.78 -19.94
N GLY A 151 -15.61 -16.44 -20.55
CA GLY A 151 -14.43 -17.28 -20.60
C GLY A 151 -13.66 -17.33 -19.27
N SER A 152 -12.67 -18.24 -19.21
CA SER A 152 -11.84 -18.48 -18.03
C SER A 152 -10.38 -18.09 -18.22
N ILE A 153 -10.06 -17.26 -19.23
CA ILE A 153 -8.69 -16.79 -19.45
C ILE A 153 -8.28 -15.94 -18.24
N ALA A 154 -7.17 -16.32 -17.60
CA ALA A 154 -6.62 -15.62 -16.47
C ALA A 154 -6.27 -14.18 -16.87
N GLY A 155 -6.56 -13.21 -16.00
CA GLY A 155 -6.44 -11.78 -16.29
C GLY A 155 -7.68 -11.19 -16.96
N PHE A 156 -8.20 -11.77 -18.06
CA PHE A 156 -9.42 -11.26 -18.70
C PHE A 156 -10.68 -11.49 -17.86
N SER A 157 -10.82 -12.68 -17.27
CA SER A 157 -11.92 -12.96 -16.34
C SER A 157 -11.90 -12.05 -15.12
N GLU A 158 -10.73 -11.58 -14.68
CA GLU A 158 -10.59 -10.61 -13.59
C GLU A 158 -10.91 -9.19 -14.05
N LEU A 159 -10.41 -8.79 -15.22
CA LEU A 159 -10.72 -7.50 -15.85
C LEU A 159 -12.23 -7.27 -15.95
N TYR A 160 -12.98 -8.22 -16.52
CA TYR A 160 -14.43 -8.10 -16.70
C TYR A 160 -15.20 -8.14 -15.37
N LYS A 161 -14.66 -8.75 -14.30
CA LYS A 161 -15.27 -8.70 -12.96
C LYS A 161 -15.10 -7.35 -12.26
N LEU A 162 -14.18 -6.53 -12.74
CA LEU A 162 -13.75 -5.28 -12.13
C LEU A 162 -14.19 -4.05 -12.96
N CYS A 163 -14.71 -4.24 -14.18
CA CYS A 163 -14.94 -3.18 -15.16
C CYS A 163 -16.04 -2.18 -14.81
N ASP A 164 -16.92 -2.52 -13.88
CA ASP A 164 -17.93 -1.61 -13.33
C ASP A 164 -17.34 -0.53 -12.41
N ARG A 165 -16.13 -0.76 -11.89
CA ARG A 165 -15.46 0.11 -10.90
C ARG A 165 -14.00 0.41 -11.21
N HIS A 166 -13.46 -0.11 -12.32
CA HIS A 166 -12.10 0.14 -12.80
C HIS A 166 -12.08 0.44 -14.29
N SER A 167 -11.16 1.33 -14.68
CA SER A 167 -10.70 1.48 -16.05
C SER A 167 -9.39 0.74 -16.27
N PHE A 168 -9.20 0.19 -17.46
CA PHE A 168 -8.02 -0.62 -17.80
C PHE A 168 -7.20 0.05 -18.89
N TYR A 169 -5.87 0.02 -18.75
CA TYR A 169 -4.94 0.69 -19.64
C TYR A 169 -3.84 -0.27 -20.08
N LEU A 170 -3.63 -0.35 -21.39
CA LEU A 170 -2.52 -1.10 -21.96
C LEU A 170 -1.19 -0.42 -21.61
N VAL A 171 -0.22 -1.20 -21.13
CA VAL A 171 1.16 -0.75 -20.99
C VAL A 171 1.89 -1.14 -22.27
N ASP A 172 2.35 -0.14 -23.04
CA ASP A 172 2.85 -0.30 -24.42
C ASP A 172 3.87 -1.43 -24.61
N ASP A 173 3.82 -1.98 -25.84
CA ASP A 173 4.37 -3.23 -26.36
C ASP A 173 5.90 -3.36 -26.26
N LEU A 174 6.41 -4.60 -26.20
CA LEU A 174 7.72 -5.05 -25.70
C LEU A 174 7.80 -5.18 -24.18
N THR A 175 6.94 -6.04 -23.66
CA THR A 175 7.13 -6.66 -22.34
C THR A 175 8.56 -7.21 -22.21
N ALA A 176 9.11 -7.16 -20.99
CA ALA A 176 10.38 -7.81 -20.69
C ALA A 176 10.28 -9.35 -20.82
N GLU A 177 9.05 -9.85 -20.97
CA GLU A 177 8.69 -11.26 -21.11
C GLU A 177 8.05 -11.49 -22.50
N PRO A 178 8.68 -12.26 -23.41
CA PRO A 178 8.13 -12.50 -24.73
C PRO A 178 6.69 -13.09 -24.64
N ASN A 179 5.82 -12.67 -25.56
CA ASN A 179 4.43 -13.13 -25.72
C ASN A 179 3.48 -12.82 -24.54
N ARG A 180 3.79 -11.78 -23.74
CA ARG A 180 2.91 -11.26 -22.68
C ARG A 180 2.51 -9.82 -22.96
N ILE A 181 1.33 -9.43 -22.49
CA ILE A 181 0.83 -8.05 -22.50
C ILE A 181 0.50 -7.63 -21.07
N GLY A 182 0.98 -6.45 -20.67
CA GLY A 182 0.67 -5.85 -19.37
C GLY A 182 -0.52 -4.88 -19.45
N ILE A 183 -1.46 -5.02 -18.52
CA ILE A 183 -2.62 -4.15 -18.38
C ILE A 183 -2.66 -3.60 -16.94
N ILE A 184 -2.77 -2.28 -16.79
CA ILE A 184 -2.93 -1.61 -15.49
C ILE A 184 -4.41 -1.34 -15.26
N GLY A 185 -4.93 -1.74 -14.10
CA GLY A 185 -6.26 -1.36 -13.63
C GLY A 185 -6.19 -0.10 -12.76
N VAL A 186 -7.11 0.83 -12.97
CA VAL A 186 -7.20 2.10 -12.23
C VAL A 186 -8.63 2.24 -11.72
N MET A 187 -8.79 2.42 -10.41
CA MET A 187 -10.10 2.60 -9.77
C MET A 187 -10.81 3.83 -10.33
N ASN A 188 -12.10 3.73 -10.62
CA ASN A 188 -12.87 4.86 -11.14
C ASN A 188 -12.85 6.02 -10.12
N PRO A 189 -12.29 7.19 -10.46
CA PRO A 189 -12.19 8.31 -9.54
C PRO A 189 -13.53 9.02 -9.29
N GLU A 190 -14.59 8.71 -10.04
CA GLU A 190 -15.90 9.33 -9.86
C GLU A 190 -16.53 9.05 -8.49
N ILE A 191 -16.13 7.99 -7.81
CA ILE A 191 -16.59 7.69 -6.44
C ILE A 191 -16.34 8.86 -5.48
N PHE A 192 -15.27 9.64 -5.69
CA PHE A 192 -14.94 10.78 -4.84
C PHE A 192 -15.92 11.95 -5.00
N ASN A 193 -16.62 12.05 -6.13
CA ASN A 193 -17.64 13.08 -6.33
C ASN A 193 -18.91 12.82 -5.52
N CYS A 194 -19.05 11.63 -4.91
CA CYS A 194 -20.20 11.28 -4.08
C CYS A 194 -20.09 11.78 -2.64
N PHE A 195 -19.05 12.57 -2.31
CA PHE A 195 -18.76 13.04 -0.95
C PHE A 195 -18.57 14.55 -0.92
N ASP A 196 -19.06 15.18 0.16
CA ASP A 196 -18.93 16.63 0.38
C ASP A 196 -17.50 17.00 0.80
N GLU A 197 -16.87 16.14 1.61
CA GLU A 197 -15.49 16.28 2.05
C GLU A 197 -14.76 14.93 2.06
N ILE A 198 -13.46 14.95 1.76
CA ILE A 198 -12.63 13.74 1.70
C ILE A 198 -11.32 13.97 2.43
N PHE A 199 -11.01 13.08 3.36
CA PHE A 199 -9.76 13.05 4.12
C PHE A 199 -9.01 11.75 3.84
N ILE A 200 -7.71 11.85 3.51
CA ILE A 200 -6.81 10.70 3.41
C ILE A 200 -5.75 10.83 4.50
N LEU A 201 -5.68 9.86 5.41
CA LEU A 201 -4.68 9.81 6.47
C LEU A 201 -3.55 8.92 6.02
N THR A 202 -2.35 9.46 5.87
CA THR A 202 -1.21 8.69 5.35
C THR A 202 0.10 9.22 5.89
N TYR A 203 1.22 8.64 5.45
CA TYR A 203 2.54 9.18 5.63
C TYR A 203 3.40 8.99 4.39
N LEU A 204 4.13 10.03 3.98
CA LEU A 204 4.91 10.08 2.74
C LEU A 204 4.02 9.96 1.51
N PHE A 205 3.07 10.89 1.39
CA PHE A 205 2.09 10.92 0.30
C PHE A 205 2.75 11.21 -1.06
N ALA A 206 3.70 12.15 -1.09
CA ALA A 206 4.36 12.55 -2.34
C ALA A 206 5.04 11.35 -3.03
N ASP A 207 4.80 11.19 -4.34
CA ASP A 207 5.26 10.06 -5.15
C ASP A 207 4.81 8.67 -4.64
N SER A 208 3.81 8.60 -3.75
CA SER A 208 3.15 7.35 -3.39
C SER A 208 2.33 6.82 -4.56
N ASN A 209 1.88 5.56 -4.47
CA ASN A 209 0.96 5.01 -5.48
C ASN A 209 -0.35 5.80 -5.55
N TYR A 210 -0.80 6.37 -4.43
CA TYR A 210 -2.01 7.18 -4.38
C TYR A 210 -1.79 8.59 -4.94
N ASP A 211 -0.64 9.23 -4.70
CA ASP A 211 -0.30 10.49 -5.40
C ASP A 211 -0.23 10.28 -6.92
N CYS A 212 0.38 9.18 -7.37
CA CYS A 212 0.39 8.79 -8.78
C CYS A 212 -1.03 8.70 -9.35
N TYR A 213 -1.93 8.08 -8.60
CA TYR A 213 -3.34 7.95 -8.96
C TYR A 213 -4.04 9.32 -9.03
N CYS A 214 -3.86 10.18 -8.02
CA CYS A 214 -4.39 11.54 -8.01
C CYS A 214 -3.89 12.35 -9.22
N ARG A 215 -2.59 12.29 -9.52
CA ARG A 215 -1.98 12.99 -10.67
C ARG A 215 -2.53 12.46 -12.00
N PHE A 216 -2.67 11.14 -12.14
CA PHE A 216 -3.23 10.51 -13.34
C PHE A 216 -4.69 10.90 -13.57
N CYS A 217 -5.52 10.80 -12.52
CA CYS A 217 -6.94 11.12 -12.56
C CYS A 217 -7.24 12.63 -12.46
N ARG A 218 -6.20 13.47 -12.29
CA ARG A 218 -6.28 14.93 -12.09
C ARG A 218 -7.15 15.32 -10.91
N ILE A 219 -6.98 14.61 -9.81
CA ILE A 219 -7.71 14.86 -8.57
C ILE A 219 -6.95 15.89 -7.74
N PRO A 220 -7.52 17.09 -7.49
CA PRO A 220 -6.86 18.10 -6.68
C PRO A 220 -6.73 17.66 -5.23
N TYR A 221 -5.65 18.05 -4.58
CA TYR A 221 -5.44 17.79 -3.16
C TYR A 221 -4.64 18.91 -2.49
N ALA A 222 -4.87 19.08 -1.19
CA ALA A 222 -4.12 19.96 -0.33
C ALA A 222 -3.60 19.20 0.91
N TYR A 223 -2.44 19.62 1.41
CA TYR A 223 -1.85 19.01 2.61
C TYR A 223 -2.48 19.58 3.87
N TYR A 224 -2.70 18.68 4.82
CA TYR A 224 -3.15 18.97 6.17
C TYR A 224 -2.33 18.15 7.16
N HIS A 225 -2.42 18.53 8.44
CA HIS A 225 -1.91 17.76 9.56
C HIS A 225 -2.79 17.96 10.79
N ILE A 226 -2.54 17.19 11.84
CA ILE A 226 -3.18 17.33 13.14
C ILE A 226 -2.16 17.93 14.12
N ALA A 227 -2.54 19.04 14.75
CA ALA A 227 -1.80 19.63 15.87
C ALA A 227 -2.78 19.84 17.04
N ASP A 228 -2.44 19.35 18.23
CA ASP A 228 -3.29 19.48 19.43
C ASP A 228 -4.75 19.02 19.22
N ASN A 229 -4.93 17.90 18.51
CA ASN A 229 -6.23 17.34 18.07
C ASN A 229 -7.04 18.22 17.10
N THR A 230 -6.47 19.31 16.58
CA THR A 230 -7.10 20.16 15.59
C THR A 230 -6.52 19.91 14.21
N LEU A 231 -7.37 20.03 13.18
CA LEU A 231 -6.96 19.95 11.78
C LEU A 231 -6.35 21.28 11.34
N CYS A 232 -5.13 21.23 10.84
CA CYS A 232 -4.37 22.38 10.36
C CYS A 232 -4.01 22.21 8.89
N GLU A 233 -4.10 23.29 8.12
CA GLU A 233 -3.65 23.31 6.74
C GLU A 233 -2.11 23.37 6.67
N GLY A 234 -1.54 22.70 5.67
CA GLY A 234 -0.11 22.63 5.41
C GLY A 234 0.52 21.27 5.72
N LYS A 235 1.71 21.05 5.15
CA LYS A 235 2.50 19.83 5.33
C LYS A 235 3.06 19.78 6.76
N PHE A 236 2.99 18.61 7.39
CA PHE A 236 3.62 18.36 8.68
C PHE A 236 5.15 18.40 8.56
N ASP A 237 5.82 19.10 9.48
CA ASP A 237 7.28 19.03 9.62
C ASP A 237 7.69 17.78 10.42
N ASP A 238 8.17 16.77 9.72
CA ASP A 238 8.59 15.50 10.30
C ASP A 238 10.07 15.48 10.74
N THR A 239 10.76 16.62 10.77
CA THR A 239 12.19 16.70 11.14
C THR A 239 12.45 16.14 12.53
N ALA A 240 11.71 16.58 13.55
CA ALA A 240 11.84 16.07 14.91
C ALA A 240 11.54 14.56 15.00
N PHE A 241 10.56 14.09 14.22
CA PHE A 241 10.22 12.66 14.15
C PHE A 241 11.37 11.84 13.56
N ARG A 242 12.00 12.32 12.48
CA ARG A 242 13.15 11.66 11.85
C ARG A 242 14.37 11.61 12.77
N GLU A 243 14.64 12.70 13.50
CA GLU A 243 15.69 12.73 14.53
C GLU A 243 15.44 11.71 15.65
N GLN A 244 14.20 11.64 16.14
CA GLN A 244 13.81 10.63 17.11
C GLN A 244 14.03 9.22 16.54
N CYS A 245 13.58 8.93 15.32
CA CYS A 245 13.81 7.64 14.66
C CYS A 245 15.30 7.30 14.57
N LYS A 246 16.13 8.28 14.17
CA LYS A 246 17.57 8.12 14.05
C LYS A 246 18.22 7.74 15.39
N SER A 247 17.73 8.28 16.50
CA SER A 247 18.20 7.92 17.85
C SER A 247 17.79 6.51 18.30
N LEU A 248 16.66 6.00 17.79
CA LEU A 248 16.08 4.71 18.17
C LEU A 248 16.55 3.55 17.28
N ILE A 249 16.97 3.80 16.04
CA ILE A 249 17.36 2.76 15.08
C ILE A 249 18.86 2.48 15.18
N ARG A 250 19.23 1.30 15.68
CA ARG A 250 20.61 0.78 15.63
C ARG A 250 20.79 -0.08 14.39
N LEU A 251 21.32 0.52 13.33
CA LEU A 251 21.55 -0.16 12.07
C LEU A 251 22.82 -1.02 12.13
N TYR A 252 22.68 -2.33 11.87
CA TYR A 252 23.82 -3.24 11.81
C TYR A 252 24.78 -2.87 10.66
N SER A 253 26.04 -2.60 11.01
CA SER A 253 27.09 -2.19 10.07
C SER A 253 28.20 -3.24 9.85
N GLY A 254 28.08 -4.43 10.45
CA GLY A 254 29.13 -5.45 10.41
C GLY A 254 29.16 -6.33 9.14
N ARG A 255 30.02 -7.36 9.18
CA ARG A 255 30.39 -8.23 8.03
C ARG A 255 29.27 -9.06 7.39
N LEU A 256 28.06 -9.05 7.96
CA LEU A 256 26.93 -9.81 7.41
C LEU A 256 26.24 -9.06 6.26
N ASN A 257 26.44 -7.75 6.18
CA ASN A 257 25.92 -6.92 5.10
C ASN A 257 26.49 -7.33 3.74
N PHE A 258 25.64 -7.32 2.72
CA PHE A 258 26.09 -7.53 1.35
C PHE A 258 26.62 -6.22 0.77
N ARG A 259 27.68 -6.36 -0.03
CA ARG A 259 28.28 -5.25 -0.76
C ARG A 259 27.51 -5.02 -2.06
N PRO A 260 27.40 -3.76 -2.52
CA PRO A 260 26.91 -3.49 -3.86
C PRO A 260 27.83 -4.15 -4.91
N PRO A 261 27.30 -4.50 -6.09
CA PRO A 261 28.14 -4.96 -7.20
C PRO A 261 29.17 -3.87 -7.55
N VAL A 262 30.44 -4.23 -7.63
CA VAL A 262 31.51 -3.31 -8.06
C VAL A 262 31.44 -3.09 -9.58
N GLU A 263 30.90 -4.07 -10.32
CA GLU A 263 30.70 -4.03 -11.77
C GLU A 263 29.34 -4.66 -12.15
N ARG A 264 28.75 -4.25 -13.29
CA ARG A 264 27.43 -4.73 -13.77
C ARG A 264 27.32 -6.26 -13.91
N ASN A 265 28.43 -6.98 -14.13
CA ASN A 265 28.44 -8.43 -14.37
C ASN A 265 28.84 -9.28 -13.15
N GLN A 266 29.09 -8.67 -11.98
CA GLN A 266 29.37 -9.45 -10.77
C GLN A 266 28.08 -9.98 -10.14
N ARG A 267 28.08 -11.26 -9.74
CA ARG A 267 27.01 -11.88 -8.94
C ARG A 267 27.00 -11.29 -7.53
N ALA A 268 26.40 -10.12 -7.37
CA ALA A 268 26.17 -9.51 -6.07
C ALA A 268 24.86 -9.98 -5.45
N VAL A 269 24.84 -10.08 -4.12
CA VAL A 269 23.62 -10.38 -3.37
C VAL A 269 22.80 -9.10 -3.23
N THR A 270 21.88 -8.87 -4.17
CA THR A 270 21.05 -7.66 -4.21
C THR A 270 19.78 -7.77 -3.38
N LEU A 271 19.33 -8.98 -3.06
CA LEU A 271 18.06 -9.29 -2.38
C LEU A 271 16.81 -8.79 -3.14
N SER A 272 16.92 -8.55 -4.46
CA SER A 272 15.76 -8.27 -5.31
C SER A 272 14.99 -9.55 -5.63
N LYS A 273 13.74 -9.43 -6.11
CA LYS A 273 12.93 -10.59 -6.53
C LYS A 273 13.67 -11.46 -7.55
N SER A 274 14.29 -10.84 -8.55
CA SER A 274 15.10 -11.53 -9.57
C SER A 274 16.32 -12.25 -8.97
N PHE A 275 16.96 -11.68 -7.94
CA PHE A 275 18.02 -12.40 -7.22
C PHE A 275 17.48 -13.68 -6.59
N TYR A 276 16.34 -13.61 -5.89
CA TYR A 276 15.76 -14.80 -5.25
C TYR A 276 15.37 -15.89 -6.26
N GLN A 277 14.88 -15.49 -7.44
CA GLN A 277 14.53 -16.41 -8.53
C GLN A 277 15.73 -17.14 -9.14
N ASN A 278 16.88 -16.47 -9.23
CA ASN A 278 18.05 -16.97 -9.95
C ASN A 278 19.20 -17.42 -9.02
N ALA A 279 19.08 -17.19 -7.71
CA ALA A 279 20.12 -17.53 -6.73
C ALA A 279 20.23 -19.05 -6.53
N SER A 280 21.47 -19.52 -6.37
CA SER A 280 21.72 -20.91 -6.00
C SER A 280 21.28 -21.19 -4.55
N THR A 281 21.04 -22.46 -4.23
CA THR A 281 20.76 -22.92 -2.86
C THR A 281 21.84 -22.49 -1.86
N GLN A 282 23.11 -22.47 -2.29
CA GLN A 282 24.22 -22.01 -1.44
C GLN A 282 24.12 -20.52 -1.10
N MET A 283 23.71 -19.69 -2.08
CA MET A 283 23.52 -18.25 -1.85
C MET A 283 22.32 -17.97 -0.95
N LEU A 284 21.20 -18.66 -1.16
CA LEU A 284 20.02 -18.52 -0.29
C LEU A 284 20.32 -19.04 1.13
N SER A 285 21.10 -20.11 1.25
CA SER A 285 21.61 -20.59 2.54
C SER A 285 22.48 -19.55 3.23
N ARG A 286 23.35 -18.83 2.50
CA ARG A 286 24.15 -17.72 3.05
C ARG A 286 23.26 -16.58 3.57
N VAL A 287 22.20 -16.19 2.85
CA VAL A 287 21.24 -15.18 3.31
C VAL A 287 20.60 -15.60 4.64
N ARG A 288 20.09 -16.84 4.71
CA ARG A 288 19.50 -17.43 5.92
C ARG A 288 20.49 -17.49 7.08
N CYS A 289 21.71 -17.96 6.84
CA CYS A 289 22.76 -18.09 7.86
C CYS A 289 23.16 -16.72 8.41
N ASN A 290 23.31 -15.70 7.55
CA ASN A 290 23.61 -14.35 7.99
C ASN A 290 22.48 -13.77 8.86
N ALA A 291 21.22 -13.90 8.43
CA ALA A 291 20.08 -13.43 9.21
C ALA A 291 19.97 -14.15 10.57
N SER A 292 20.17 -15.48 10.58
CA SER A 292 20.18 -16.28 11.81
C SER A 292 21.32 -15.88 12.75
N ASN A 293 22.50 -15.58 12.21
CA ASN A 293 23.66 -15.14 12.98
C ASN A 293 23.42 -13.78 13.64
N PHE A 294 22.89 -12.81 12.87
CA PHE A 294 22.50 -11.51 13.42
C PHE A 294 21.49 -11.67 14.56
N ILE A 295 20.39 -12.37 14.32
CA ILE A 295 19.31 -12.52 15.32
C ILE A 295 19.84 -13.23 16.58
N ARG A 296 20.49 -14.39 16.44
CA ARG A 296 20.79 -15.26 17.58
C ARG A 296 22.10 -14.94 18.30
N ASN A 297 23.15 -14.68 17.54
CA ASN A 297 24.49 -14.60 18.10
C ASN A 297 24.90 -13.15 18.37
N ILE A 298 24.41 -12.19 17.57
CA ILE A 298 24.73 -10.77 17.74
C ILE A 298 23.71 -10.11 18.68
N CYS A 299 22.41 -10.33 18.46
CA CYS A 299 21.36 -9.66 19.24
C CYS A 299 20.76 -10.51 20.37
N HIS A 300 21.10 -11.80 20.44
CA HIS A 300 20.55 -12.76 21.40
C HIS A 300 19.01 -12.82 21.39
N GLY A 301 18.44 -12.77 20.19
CA GLY A 301 17.01 -12.73 19.95
C GLY A 301 16.26 -14.02 20.23
N ARG A 302 15.04 -13.84 20.74
CA ARG A 302 14.02 -14.86 20.98
C ARG A 302 12.92 -14.74 19.94
N GLN A 303 12.06 -15.75 19.87
CA GLN A 303 10.94 -15.71 18.93
C GLN A 303 9.99 -14.54 19.20
N THR A 304 9.84 -14.17 20.47
CA THR A 304 8.92 -13.13 20.96
C THR A 304 9.51 -11.71 20.93
N ASP A 305 10.75 -11.50 20.51
CA ASP A 305 11.31 -10.14 20.41
C ASP A 305 11.89 -9.86 19.02
N THR A 306 11.69 -10.78 18.07
CA THR A 306 12.24 -10.71 16.72
C THR A 306 11.14 -10.55 15.66
N LEU A 307 11.45 -9.81 14.61
CA LEU A 307 10.69 -9.72 13.37
C LEU A 307 11.63 -9.94 12.18
N TRP A 308 11.19 -10.70 11.18
CA TRP A 308 11.94 -10.77 9.93
C TRP A 308 11.03 -10.85 8.70
N SER A 309 11.57 -10.44 7.56
CA SER A 309 10.85 -10.45 6.29
C SER A 309 11.72 -10.86 5.11
N THR A 310 11.08 -11.48 4.12
CA THR A 310 11.59 -11.88 2.80
C THR A 310 10.40 -11.95 1.84
N TYR A 311 10.62 -12.20 0.56
CA TYR A 311 9.53 -12.46 -0.39
C TYR A 311 8.77 -13.73 0.03
N ALA A 312 7.44 -13.67 0.04
CA ALA A 312 6.58 -14.73 0.58
C ALA A 312 6.90 -16.12 0.00
N ASP A 313 7.12 -16.21 -1.31
CA ASP A 313 7.48 -17.44 -2.04
C ASP A 313 8.79 -18.07 -1.55
N TYR A 314 9.67 -17.27 -0.94
CA TYR A 314 10.98 -17.68 -0.43
C TYR A 314 11.00 -17.80 1.09
N LYS A 315 9.85 -17.63 1.77
CA LYS A 315 9.74 -17.75 3.23
C LYS A 315 10.33 -19.07 3.71
N SER A 316 9.86 -20.21 3.17
CA SER A 316 10.30 -21.54 3.60
C SER A 316 11.80 -21.77 3.37
N THR A 317 12.34 -21.29 2.25
CA THR A 317 13.76 -21.41 1.89
C THR A 317 14.66 -20.59 2.82
N ILE A 318 14.22 -19.39 3.18
CA ILE A 318 14.96 -18.46 4.03
C ILE A 318 14.70 -18.69 5.52
N GLN A 319 13.68 -19.48 5.86
CA GLN A 319 13.37 -19.90 7.22
C GLN A 319 14.54 -20.66 7.84
N GLY A 320 15.22 -20.03 8.80
CA GLY A 320 16.07 -20.70 9.77
C GLY A 320 15.23 -21.45 10.83
N GLY A 321 15.89 -22.33 11.59
CA GLY A 321 15.24 -23.01 12.72
C GLY A 321 14.94 -22.07 13.91
N GLY A 322 14.50 -22.61 15.05
CA GLY A 322 14.42 -21.92 16.35
C GLY A 322 13.63 -20.61 16.34
N CYS A 323 14.16 -19.56 16.99
CA CYS A 323 13.50 -18.23 17.14
C CYS A 323 13.13 -17.52 15.83
N TYR A 324 13.73 -17.94 14.72
CA TYR A 324 13.47 -17.44 13.37
C TYR A 324 12.18 -18.02 12.76
N SER A 325 11.75 -19.20 13.21
CA SER A 325 10.73 -19.97 12.48
C SER A 325 9.33 -19.35 12.51
N LYS A 326 8.91 -18.68 13.59
CA LYS A 326 7.53 -18.15 13.71
C LYS A 326 7.43 -16.62 13.85
N SER A 327 8.51 -15.89 13.59
CA SER A 327 8.60 -14.42 13.67
C SER A 327 8.55 -13.73 12.29
N PHE A 328 8.10 -14.44 11.26
CA PHE A 328 7.98 -13.90 9.90
C PHE A 328 6.78 -12.98 9.78
N VAL A 329 7.00 -11.79 9.21
CA VAL A 329 5.93 -10.88 8.80
C VAL A 329 6.19 -10.39 7.40
N SER A 330 5.18 -10.50 6.53
CA SER A 330 5.28 -9.99 5.16
C SER A 330 5.60 -8.50 5.16
N CYS A 331 6.43 -8.05 4.22
CA CYS A 331 6.81 -6.65 4.11
C CYS A 331 5.61 -5.75 3.88
N ASN A 332 4.73 -6.14 2.95
CA ASN A 332 3.47 -5.46 2.76
C ASN A 332 2.67 -5.54 4.05
N CYS A 333 2.30 -6.74 4.55
CA CYS A 333 1.33 -6.94 5.65
C CYS A 333 0.33 -5.77 5.69
N ARG A 334 -0.29 -5.40 6.78
CA ARG A 334 -0.91 -4.08 6.99
C ARG A 334 -1.12 -4.10 8.51
N ALA A 335 -0.69 -3.03 9.18
CA ALA A 335 -0.64 -2.82 10.63
C ALA A 335 -1.42 -3.82 11.50
N THR A 336 -0.66 -4.56 12.30
CA THR A 336 -1.20 -5.30 13.44
C THR A 336 -0.43 -4.82 14.66
N ASN A 337 -1.10 -4.55 15.77
CA ASN A 337 -0.43 -4.20 17.04
C ASN A 337 0.30 -5.42 17.65
N ALA A 338 0.20 -6.59 17.03
CA ALA A 338 0.73 -7.87 17.52
C ALA A 338 2.27 -7.96 17.58
N TYR A 339 2.99 -6.98 17.03
CA TYR A 339 4.45 -6.97 16.95
C TYR A 339 5.09 -5.79 17.69
N ARG A 340 4.30 -5.03 18.45
CA ARG A 340 4.75 -3.81 19.14
C ARG A 340 5.83 -4.07 20.20
N ASP A 341 6.03 -5.31 20.62
CA ASP A 341 7.06 -5.77 21.55
C ASP A 341 8.35 -6.26 20.87
N ARG A 342 8.43 -6.25 19.53
CA ARG A 342 9.61 -6.74 18.80
C ARG A 342 10.73 -5.69 18.80
N ARG A 343 11.95 -6.08 19.20
CA ARG A 343 13.13 -5.21 19.28
C ARG A 343 14.20 -5.50 18.22
N ILE A 344 14.23 -6.72 17.66
CA ILE A 344 15.24 -7.17 16.68
C ILE A 344 14.56 -7.36 15.33
N LEU A 345 15.00 -6.63 14.31
CA LEU A 345 14.39 -6.63 12.99
C LEU A 345 15.40 -7.08 11.92
N ALA A 346 15.03 -8.04 11.08
CA ALA A 346 15.82 -8.46 9.92
C ALA A 346 15.02 -8.33 8.62
N TYR A 347 15.36 -7.36 7.77
CA TYR A 347 14.65 -7.06 6.52
C TYR A 347 15.44 -7.53 5.31
N LEU A 348 15.12 -8.71 4.78
CA LEU A 348 15.89 -9.40 3.74
C LEU A 348 15.33 -9.14 2.34
N LEU A 349 15.01 -7.88 2.06
CA LEU A 349 14.30 -7.49 0.84
C LEU A 349 14.96 -6.29 0.20
N ASN A 350 14.94 -6.24 -1.12
CA ASN A 350 15.23 -5.06 -1.92
C ASN A 350 14.05 -4.84 -2.88
N LEU A 351 13.04 -4.12 -2.39
CA LEU A 351 11.81 -3.87 -3.11
C LEU A 351 12.02 -2.82 -4.20
N SER A 352 11.33 -2.97 -5.31
CA SER A 352 11.19 -1.96 -6.38
C SER A 352 9.73 -1.94 -6.83
N PRO A 353 9.22 -0.80 -7.32
CA PRO A 353 7.92 -0.75 -7.99
C PRO A 353 7.85 -1.74 -9.15
N HIS A 354 6.63 -2.17 -9.50
CA HIS A 354 6.41 -3.05 -10.64
C HIS A 354 6.89 -2.36 -11.94
N PRO A 355 7.68 -3.03 -12.83
CA PRO A 355 8.19 -2.39 -14.03
C PRO A 355 7.11 -1.84 -14.96
N TYR A 356 5.96 -2.51 -15.06
CA TYR A 356 4.83 -2.03 -15.85
C TYR A 356 4.20 -0.77 -15.27
N LEU A 357 4.10 -0.66 -13.94
CA LEU A 357 3.64 0.58 -13.29
C LEU A 357 4.59 1.73 -13.64
N VAL A 358 5.91 1.54 -13.50
CA VAL A 358 6.91 2.58 -13.83
C VAL A 358 6.82 3.02 -15.29
N ARG A 359 6.65 2.06 -16.22
CA ARG A 359 6.48 2.35 -17.64
C ARG A 359 5.18 3.12 -17.91
N TRP A 360 4.09 2.68 -17.31
CA TRP A 360 2.79 3.31 -17.45
C TRP A 360 2.77 4.74 -16.91
N LEU A 361 3.37 4.98 -15.74
CA LEU A 361 3.52 6.34 -15.19
C LEU A 361 4.33 7.25 -16.12
N ARG A 362 5.46 6.76 -16.65
CA ARG A 362 6.26 7.51 -17.64
C ARG A 362 5.50 7.84 -18.91
N HIS A 363 4.74 6.88 -19.45
CA HIS A 363 3.91 7.09 -20.64
C HIS A 363 2.86 8.19 -20.41
N ASN A 364 2.38 8.31 -19.17
CA ASN A 364 1.43 9.34 -18.74
C ASN A 364 2.10 10.61 -18.21
N ASN A 365 3.42 10.79 -18.44
CA ASN A 365 4.20 11.96 -17.99
C ASN A 365 4.18 12.18 -16.46
N ILE A 366 4.07 11.10 -15.69
CA ILE A 366 4.14 11.11 -14.22
C ILE A 366 5.54 10.64 -13.83
N ASP A 367 6.43 11.59 -13.53
CA ASP A 367 7.73 11.30 -12.94
C ASP A 367 7.63 11.17 -11.42
N VAL A 368 8.36 10.19 -10.87
CA VAL A 368 8.30 9.79 -9.46
C VAL A 368 9.66 9.37 -8.94
N ASN A 369 9.94 9.70 -7.68
CA ASN A 369 11.10 9.18 -7.00
C ASN A 369 10.89 7.69 -6.65
N LEU A 370 11.48 6.80 -7.45
CA LEU A 370 11.39 5.34 -7.27
C LEU A 370 11.93 4.84 -5.91
N LYS A 371 12.59 5.69 -5.12
CA LYS A 371 13.01 5.38 -3.74
C LYS A 371 11.87 5.49 -2.72
N HIS A 372 10.78 6.22 -3.01
CA HIS A 372 9.67 6.40 -2.07
C HIS A 372 8.91 5.10 -1.84
N PHE A 373 8.59 4.36 -2.91
CA PHE A 373 7.93 3.05 -2.79
C PHE A 373 8.61 2.07 -1.81
N PRO A 374 9.90 1.74 -1.96
CA PRO A 374 10.58 0.88 -0.99
C PRO A 374 10.74 1.52 0.39
N LEU A 375 10.83 2.85 0.49
CA LEU A 375 10.92 3.57 1.75
C LEU A 375 9.63 3.43 2.57
N THR A 376 8.47 3.73 2.00
CA THR A 376 7.17 3.64 2.68
C THR A 376 6.91 2.23 3.18
N MET A 377 7.21 1.21 2.36
CA MET A 377 7.12 -0.20 2.77
C MET A 377 8.07 -0.56 3.93
N LEU A 378 9.31 -0.06 3.88
CA LEU A 378 10.29 -0.31 4.94
C LEU A 378 9.87 0.38 6.25
N LEU A 379 9.45 1.64 6.21
CA LEU A 379 9.03 2.40 7.39
C LEU A 379 7.78 1.79 8.02
N GLN A 380 6.75 1.47 7.22
CA GLN A 380 5.55 0.79 7.71
C GLN A 380 5.89 -0.56 8.36
N TRP A 381 6.86 -1.31 7.83
CA TRP A 381 7.32 -2.56 8.44
C TRP A 381 8.11 -2.33 9.73
N ILE A 382 9.00 -1.34 9.78
CA ILE A 382 9.76 -0.95 10.98
C ILE A 382 8.82 -0.52 12.10
N PHE A 383 7.81 0.30 11.82
CA PHE A 383 6.86 0.84 12.80
C PHE A 383 5.82 -0.16 13.33
N ARG A 384 5.91 -1.43 12.91
CA ARG A 384 5.22 -2.53 13.59
C ARG A 384 5.92 -2.96 14.87
N SER A 385 7.18 -2.60 15.02
CA SER A 385 8.04 -2.94 16.15
C SER A 385 7.88 -1.97 17.33
N GLN A 386 8.69 -2.18 18.38
CA GLN A 386 8.67 -1.33 19.57
C GLN A 386 9.12 0.11 19.36
N ILE A 387 9.67 0.45 18.19
CA ILE A 387 9.97 1.85 17.84
C ILE A 387 8.72 2.74 17.86
N ARG A 388 7.54 2.17 17.59
CA ARG A 388 6.26 2.86 17.70
C ARG A 388 5.99 3.38 19.11
N ASP A 389 6.51 2.69 20.13
CA ASP A 389 6.39 3.08 21.53
C ASP A 389 7.59 3.91 22.00
N GLY A 390 8.39 4.46 21.07
CA GLY A 390 9.58 5.24 21.39
C GLY A 390 10.74 4.40 21.94
N LYS A 391 10.75 3.07 21.73
CA LYS A 391 11.80 2.16 22.23
C LYS A 391 12.82 1.83 21.14
N PRO A 392 14.11 1.69 21.47
CA PRO A 392 15.17 1.48 20.48
C PRO A 392 15.09 0.08 19.84
N ILE A 393 15.51 -0.06 18.59
CA ILE A 393 15.51 -1.33 17.86
C ILE A 393 16.89 -1.66 17.27
N GLU A 394 17.18 -2.95 17.14
CA GLU A 394 18.32 -3.46 16.39
C GLU A 394 17.84 -3.84 14.98
N LEU A 395 18.36 -3.18 13.93
CA LEU A 395 17.90 -3.37 12.55
C LEU A 395 19.03 -3.94 11.67
N TYR A 396 18.78 -5.11 11.09
CA TYR A 396 19.59 -5.69 10.04
C TYR A 396 18.96 -5.52 8.67
N LEU A 397 19.59 -4.68 7.86
CA LEU A 397 19.18 -4.35 6.51
C LEU A 397 20.32 -4.69 5.54
N PRO A 398 20.49 -5.96 5.13
CA PRO A 398 21.67 -6.40 4.38
C PRO A 398 21.81 -5.84 2.96
N SER A 399 20.73 -5.35 2.35
CA SER A 399 20.77 -4.66 1.05
C SER A 399 21.38 -3.26 1.19
N ALA A 400 22.45 -2.98 0.44
CA ALA A 400 23.09 -1.66 0.42
C ALA A 400 22.09 -0.55 0.01
N ARG A 401 21.34 -0.78 -1.07
CA ARG A 401 20.32 0.16 -1.56
C ARG A 401 19.27 0.49 -0.51
N MET A 402 18.78 -0.49 0.24
CA MET A 402 17.77 -0.21 1.26
C MET A 402 18.35 0.55 2.45
N ARG A 403 19.62 0.29 2.83
CA ARG A 403 20.31 1.08 3.86
C ARG A 403 20.50 2.53 3.42
N GLU A 404 20.88 2.76 2.18
CA GLU A 404 21.02 4.11 1.60
C GLU A 404 19.68 4.84 1.62
N ILE A 405 18.58 4.17 1.22
CA ILE A 405 17.23 4.76 1.25
C ILE A 405 16.82 5.14 2.67
N LEU A 406 16.98 4.24 3.65
CA LEU A 406 16.64 4.55 5.04
C LEU A 406 17.52 5.68 5.61
N SER A 407 18.82 5.65 5.31
CA SER A 407 19.76 6.66 5.82
C SER A 407 19.48 8.04 5.21
N GLY A 408 19.18 8.10 3.92
CA GLY A 408 18.79 9.34 3.23
C GLY A 408 17.51 9.94 3.81
N TYR A 409 16.50 9.10 4.09
CA TYR A 409 15.29 9.55 4.79
C TYR A 409 15.60 10.09 6.19
N LEU A 410 16.37 9.36 7.01
CA LEU A 410 16.76 9.79 8.36
C LEU A 410 17.65 11.05 8.37
N ALA A 411 18.29 11.38 7.25
CA ALA A 411 19.09 12.59 7.06
C ALA A 411 18.31 13.76 6.43
N GLY A 412 17.06 13.53 5.99
CA GLY A 412 16.25 14.52 5.29
C GLY A 412 16.59 14.75 3.82
N GLU A 413 17.30 13.80 3.20
CA GLU A 413 17.66 13.81 1.78
C GLU A 413 16.55 13.20 0.88
N ILE A 414 15.62 12.46 1.48
CA ILE A 414 14.46 11.84 0.84
C ILE A 414 13.23 12.21 1.70
N CYS A 415 12.29 12.98 1.14
CA CYS A 415 11.21 13.66 1.87
C CYS A 415 9.87 13.62 1.13
#